data_AF-A0A3C1FL87-F1
#
_entry.id   AF-A0A3C1FL87-F1
#
_cell.length_a   1.000
_cell.length_b   1.000
_cell.length_c   1.000
_cell.angle_alpha   90.00
_cell.angle_beta   90.00
_cell.angle_gamma   90.00
#
_symmetry.space_group_name_H-M   'P 1'
#
loop_
_entity.id
_entity.type
_entity.pdbx_description
1 polymer ?
#
loop_
_entity_poly.entity_id
_entity_poly.type
_entity_poly.pdbx_seq_one_letter_code
_entity_poly.pdbx_strand_id
1 'polypeptide(L)'
;PIRSSSALVLSSTNINRERLYVQQPPIAASGYSSQAFAPHFPHTARKTETKTCTDCHLSEANDNNAIMAQLLLHGTNFVNLVGFNAYVGAEGGFEAVRVTEWDEPQAVLGSYLHKYAYPDWYQQHLDRQRNLPEAYTQKAGDVGCLMLRGEYVFVAEGKNGFQAYDVNAIANKGFSDRIITAPFAAPGHDTHLETPDASCVALPTNQNININLNAGDLILKTNQEQKMHEIYRYAFVTDREEGLIVVDVTTLVDGEPRNNFFERALTWNENGVLDGARHITIAGSYFYIATPRDIVVLSMFDPLKPQLVAQIPMQDPRATALQFRYLFVSTARGLEVVDVTNPQAPQQIDGALAPLADAQRIYLARTYAYVAAGSEGLAIIDIEKAEKPTVYQKYTADGAISDARDVVVGSTNASLFAYVADGVNGLKVIQLTSPDSQPRFYGFSPEPKPELIAWRKTRWPATSLSKGLDRDRGVDETGGQIAVFGRLGSRPFTLDEQKRLYIGPDGNPYFVTDEVEQERFQSRPEARRDDRRAPGNSGPRRKLGSLELQGQPLPN
;
A
#
# COMPACT_ATOMS: atom_id res chain seq x y z
N PRO A 1 -10.41 -8.40 11.48
CA PRO A 1 -9.62 -7.83 10.37
C PRO A 1 -10.50 -7.18 9.30
N ILE A 2 -10.33 -5.87 9.10
CA ILE A 2 -10.96 -5.20 7.96
C ILE A 2 -10.14 -5.56 6.71
N ARG A 3 -10.81 -6.08 5.69
CA ARG A 3 -10.28 -6.33 4.35
C ARG A 3 -11.28 -5.70 3.38
N SER A 4 -10.84 -5.31 2.18
CA SER A 4 -11.80 -4.97 1.12
C SER A 4 -12.82 -6.10 1.02
N SER A 5 -14.11 -5.77 1.16
CA SER A 5 -15.18 -6.77 1.10
C SER A 5 -15.32 -7.32 -0.31
N SER A 6 -15.00 -6.46 -1.29
CA SER A 6 -14.91 -6.77 -2.71
C SER A 6 -13.82 -5.89 -3.33
N ALA A 7 -13.07 -6.45 -4.27
CA ALA A 7 -12.20 -5.70 -5.16
C ALA A 7 -12.47 -6.19 -6.58
N LEU A 8 -12.84 -5.29 -7.48
CA LEU A 8 -13.03 -5.63 -8.89
C LEU A 8 -11.70 -5.44 -9.62
N VAL A 9 -11.20 -6.50 -10.24
CA VAL A 9 -9.98 -6.50 -11.04
C VAL A 9 -10.31 -7.29 -12.30
N LEU A 10 -10.09 -6.69 -13.47
CA LEU A 10 -10.58 -7.20 -14.74
C LEU A 10 -9.43 -7.74 -15.60
N SER A 11 -9.65 -8.90 -16.20
CA SER A 11 -8.78 -9.50 -17.21
C SER A 11 -9.66 -9.95 -18.39
N SER A 12 -9.18 -9.81 -19.62
CA SER A 12 -9.96 -10.20 -20.79
C SER A 12 -9.11 -10.82 -21.89
N THR A 13 -9.71 -11.76 -22.62
CA THR A 13 -9.15 -12.41 -23.80
C THR A 13 -10.11 -12.34 -24.97
N ASN A 14 -9.61 -12.05 -26.17
CA ASN A 14 -10.41 -12.08 -27.38
C ASN A 14 -10.45 -13.49 -28.02
N ILE A 15 -11.16 -13.60 -29.15
CA ILE A 15 -11.32 -14.87 -29.90
C ILE A 15 -9.99 -15.46 -30.40
N ASN A 16 -8.97 -14.62 -30.58
CA ASN A 16 -7.62 -15.04 -30.99
C ASN A 16 -6.76 -15.48 -29.80
N ARG A 17 -7.31 -15.51 -28.58
CA ARG A 17 -6.59 -15.75 -27.31
C ARG A 17 -5.49 -14.71 -27.08
N GLU A 18 -5.71 -13.48 -27.53
CA GLU A 18 -4.89 -12.33 -27.13
C GLU A 18 -5.44 -11.81 -25.81
N ARG A 19 -4.56 -11.61 -24.84
CA ARG A 19 -4.89 -11.01 -23.54
C ARG A 19 -4.91 -9.49 -23.74
N LEU A 20 -6.09 -8.89 -23.73
CA LEU A 20 -6.27 -7.48 -24.08
C LEU A 20 -5.85 -6.56 -22.94
N TYR A 21 -6.27 -6.90 -21.73
CA TYR A 21 -5.86 -6.26 -20.48
C TYR A 21 -5.77 -7.32 -19.40
N VAL A 22 -4.85 -7.12 -18.46
CA VAL A 22 -4.55 -8.08 -17.39
C VAL A 22 -4.62 -7.37 -16.05
N GLN A 23 -5.50 -7.88 -15.19
CA GLN A 23 -5.67 -7.43 -13.81
C GLN A 23 -5.80 -5.91 -13.66
N GLN A 24 -6.59 -5.30 -14.54
CA GLN A 24 -6.84 -3.86 -14.51
C GLN A 24 -7.99 -3.52 -13.55
N PRO A 25 -7.75 -2.74 -12.48
CA PRO A 25 -8.82 -2.27 -11.62
C PRO A 25 -9.57 -1.10 -12.28
N PRO A 26 -10.90 -1.14 -12.43
CA PRO A 26 -11.65 0.01 -12.94
C PRO A 26 -11.71 1.15 -11.91
N ILE A 27 -12.21 2.31 -12.33
CA ILE A 27 -12.50 3.47 -11.48
C ILE A 27 -14.00 3.49 -11.20
N ALA A 28 -14.38 3.73 -9.95
CA ALA A 28 -15.79 3.86 -9.57
C ALA A 28 -16.41 5.13 -10.19
N ALA A 29 -17.73 5.12 -10.39
CA ALA A 29 -18.43 6.29 -10.93
C ALA A 29 -18.29 7.57 -10.06
N SER A 30 -17.98 7.41 -8.77
CA SER A 30 -17.68 8.50 -7.82
C SER A 30 -16.22 8.99 -7.85
N GLY A 31 -15.38 8.42 -8.73
CA GLY A 31 -13.96 8.75 -8.87
C GLY A 31 -13.02 7.96 -7.97
N TYR A 32 -13.53 7.25 -6.96
CA TYR A 32 -12.73 6.39 -6.09
C TYR A 32 -12.24 5.11 -6.77
N SER A 33 -11.37 4.40 -6.06
CA SER A 33 -11.00 3.03 -6.39
C SER A 33 -12.22 2.12 -6.46
N SER A 34 -12.18 1.16 -7.38
CA SER A 34 -13.13 0.04 -7.44
C SER A 34 -13.00 -0.94 -6.27
N GLN A 35 -12.04 -0.72 -5.36
CA GLN A 35 -12.04 -1.41 -4.08
C GLN A 35 -13.19 -0.92 -3.22
N ALA A 36 -13.94 -1.87 -2.67
CA ALA A 36 -15.09 -1.59 -1.84
C ALA A 36 -14.85 -2.08 -0.41
N PHE A 37 -15.13 -1.22 0.54
CA PHE A 37 -15.13 -1.55 1.96
C PHE A 37 -16.56 -1.58 2.48
N ALA A 38 -16.94 -2.72 3.05
CA ALA A 38 -18.19 -2.85 3.77
C ALA A 38 -17.93 -2.56 5.26
N PRO A 39 -18.46 -1.47 5.83
CA PRO A 39 -18.50 -1.31 7.27
C PRO A 39 -19.49 -2.33 7.82
N HIS A 40 -19.03 -3.53 8.12
CA HIS A 40 -19.80 -4.42 8.97
C HIS A 40 -19.88 -3.76 10.34
N PHE A 41 -21.09 -3.61 10.85
CA PHE A 41 -21.30 -3.14 12.22
C PHE A 41 -20.46 -4.03 13.15
N PRO A 42 -19.71 -3.45 14.10
CA PRO A 42 -19.28 -4.24 15.23
C PRO A 42 -20.54 -4.72 15.95
N HIS A 43 -20.41 -5.71 16.83
CA HIS A 43 -21.42 -6.24 17.76
C HIS A 43 -22.03 -7.60 17.36
N THR A 44 -21.71 -8.56 18.23
CA THR A 44 -22.21 -9.95 18.37
C THR A 44 -21.67 -11.01 17.41
N ALA A 45 -20.38 -11.28 17.53
CA ALA A 45 -19.81 -12.56 17.12
C ALA A 45 -19.18 -13.23 18.36
N ARG A 46 -19.93 -14.14 19.00
CA ARG A 46 -19.46 -15.20 19.93
C ARG A 46 -18.55 -14.77 21.12
N LYS A 47 -18.36 -15.64 22.13
CA LYS A 47 -17.49 -15.33 23.30
C LYS A 47 -16.02 -15.07 22.93
N THR A 48 -15.58 -15.52 21.76
CA THR A 48 -14.17 -15.54 21.33
C THR A 48 -13.82 -14.52 20.24
N GLU A 49 -14.78 -13.83 19.64
CA GLU A 49 -14.57 -12.88 18.54
C GLU A 49 -15.02 -11.45 18.91
N THR A 50 -15.28 -11.21 20.20
CA THR A 50 -15.63 -9.89 20.72
C THR A 50 -14.41 -8.99 20.69
N LYS A 51 -14.53 -7.86 19.99
CA LYS A 51 -13.53 -6.80 19.98
C LYS A 51 -13.30 -6.27 21.40
N THR A 52 -12.04 -6.02 21.72
CA THR A 52 -11.55 -5.57 23.02
C THR A 52 -11.11 -4.09 22.94
N CYS A 53 -10.59 -3.53 24.03
CA CYS A 53 -10.17 -2.13 24.06
C CYS A 53 -8.97 -1.91 23.12
N THR A 54 -8.00 -2.84 23.12
CA THR A 54 -6.79 -2.79 22.28
C THR A 54 -7.07 -3.02 20.79
N ASP A 55 -8.28 -3.45 20.42
CA ASP A 55 -8.72 -3.49 19.02
C ASP A 55 -9.12 -2.13 18.46
N CYS A 56 -9.38 -1.15 19.34
CA CYS A 56 -9.91 0.18 18.99
C CYS A 56 -9.00 1.34 19.43
N HIS A 57 -8.10 1.10 20.37
CA HIS A 57 -7.20 2.10 20.97
C HIS A 57 -5.77 1.55 21.06
N LEU A 58 -4.79 2.39 21.35
CA LEU A 58 -3.39 1.95 21.51
C LEU A 58 -3.27 0.99 22.70
N SER A 59 -2.57 -0.12 22.51
CA SER A 59 -2.29 -1.08 23.58
C SER A 59 -1.23 -0.54 24.53
N GLU A 60 -1.41 -0.69 25.85
CA GLU A 60 -0.38 -0.36 26.86
C GLU A 60 0.95 -1.10 26.61
N ALA A 61 0.91 -2.28 25.98
CA ALA A 61 2.10 -3.01 25.58
C ALA A 61 2.77 -2.45 24.30
N ASN A 62 2.13 -1.46 23.65
CA ASN A 62 2.54 -0.76 22.43
C ASN A 62 2.89 -1.71 21.27
N ASP A 63 2.08 -2.76 21.12
CA ASP A 63 2.26 -3.89 20.19
C ASP A 63 1.18 -3.98 19.09
N ASN A 64 0.25 -3.02 19.06
CA ASN A 64 -0.92 -3.08 18.17
C ASN A 64 -0.89 -2.06 17.02
N ASN A 65 0.28 -1.52 16.66
CA ASN A 65 0.41 -0.50 15.61
C ASN A 65 -0.19 -0.95 14.26
N ALA A 66 0.09 -2.19 13.84
CA ALA A 66 -0.46 -2.78 12.62
C ALA A 66 -1.97 -3.02 12.69
N ILE A 67 -2.50 -3.32 13.89
CA ILE A 67 -3.94 -3.49 14.13
C ILE A 67 -4.65 -2.15 13.97
N MET A 68 -4.08 -1.07 14.54
CA MET A 68 -4.60 0.28 14.39
C MET A 68 -4.54 0.76 12.93
N ALA A 69 -3.44 0.52 12.22
CA ALA A 69 -3.35 0.80 10.78
C ALA A 69 -4.48 0.11 9.97
N GLN A 70 -4.79 -1.15 10.31
CA GLN A 70 -5.90 -1.88 9.69
C GLN A 70 -7.26 -1.34 10.11
N LEU A 71 -7.46 -1.00 11.38
CA LEU A 71 -8.71 -0.41 11.90
C LEU A 71 -9.05 0.89 11.18
N LEU A 72 -8.04 1.75 10.98
CA LEU A 72 -8.17 3.05 10.33
C LEU A 72 -8.15 2.98 8.80
N LEU A 73 -8.03 1.78 8.22
CA LEU A 73 -7.99 1.55 6.78
C LEU A 73 -6.82 2.25 6.06
N HIS A 74 -5.72 2.53 6.77
CA HIS A 74 -4.46 2.99 6.17
C HIS A 74 -3.79 1.88 5.36
N GLY A 75 -4.22 0.63 5.56
CA GLY A 75 -3.62 -0.55 4.95
C GLY A 75 -2.43 -1.07 5.77
N THR A 76 -2.20 -2.37 5.64
CA THR A 76 -1.05 -3.06 6.25
C THR A 76 -0.11 -3.64 5.21
N ASN A 77 -0.40 -3.39 3.92
CA ASN A 77 0.30 -3.87 2.73
C ASN A 77 0.43 -5.40 2.60
N PHE A 78 -0.12 -6.17 3.54
CA PHE A 78 0.05 -7.62 3.60
C PHE A 78 -0.73 -8.37 2.53
N VAL A 79 -1.86 -7.81 2.09
CA VAL A 79 -2.73 -8.43 1.09
C VAL A 79 -2.58 -7.81 -0.30
N ASN A 80 -1.52 -7.03 -0.52
CA ASN A 80 -1.27 -6.35 -1.77
C ASN A 80 -1.07 -7.34 -2.92
N LEU A 81 -1.48 -6.94 -4.11
CA LEU A 81 -1.40 -7.79 -5.30
C LEU A 81 -0.31 -7.28 -6.23
N VAL A 82 0.84 -7.95 -6.28
CA VAL A 82 1.88 -7.71 -7.30
C VAL A 82 1.34 -8.05 -8.70
N GLY A 83 0.53 -9.11 -8.78
CA GLY A 83 -0.21 -9.44 -9.99
C GLY A 83 0.54 -10.36 -10.94
N PHE A 84 0.19 -10.27 -12.22
CA PHE A 84 0.65 -11.17 -13.27
C PHE A 84 2.13 -10.97 -13.58
N ASN A 85 2.56 -9.71 -13.62
CA ASN A 85 3.95 -9.32 -13.81
C ASN A 85 4.47 -8.55 -12.59
N ALA A 86 5.68 -8.86 -12.16
CA ALA A 86 6.46 -7.96 -11.30
C ALA A 86 7.21 -6.97 -12.20
N TYR A 87 7.09 -5.67 -11.92
CA TYR A 87 7.82 -4.62 -12.63
C TYR A 87 9.10 -4.30 -11.88
N VAL A 88 10.24 -4.51 -12.55
CA VAL A 88 11.59 -4.44 -11.97
C VAL A 88 12.36 -3.32 -12.67
N GLY A 89 12.69 -2.25 -11.95
CA GLY A 89 13.61 -1.21 -12.43
C GLY A 89 15.07 -1.68 -12.40
N ALA A 90 15.88 -1.13 -13.31
CA ALA A 90 17.29 -1.45 -13.45
C ALA A 90 18.11 -0.25 -13.97
N GLU A 91 19.44 -0.34 -13.94
CA GLU A 91 20.41 0.69 -14.41
C GLU A 91 20.41 0.97 -15.94
N GLY A 92 19.31 0.74 -16.64
CA GLY A 92 19.23 1.00 -18.09
C GLY A 92 17.85 0.79 -18.69
N GLY A 93 16.83 0.70 -17.83
CA GLY A 93 15.49 0.31 -18.21
C GLY A 93 14.72 -0.35 -17.08
N PHE A 94 13.60 -0.96 -17.44
CA PHE A 94 12.84 -1.82 -16.55
C PHE A 94 12.32 -3.05 -17.29
N GLU A 95 11.96 -4.08 -16.53
CA GLU A 95 11.38 -5.31 -17.03
C GLU A 95 10.06 -5.64 -16.35
N ALA A 96 9.06 -6.01 -17.13
CA ALA A 96 7.87 -6.69 -16.63
C ALA A 96 8.12 -8.20 -16.68
N VAL A 97 8.39 -8.81 -15.53
CA VAL A 97 8.68 -10.25 -15.40
C VAL A 97 7.42 -11.00 -15.03
N ARG A 98 7.04 -12.03 -15.81
CA ARG A 98 5.88 -12.85 -15.48
C ARG A 98 6.17 -13.71 -14.26
N VAL A 99 5.34 -13.58 -13.22
CA VAL A 99 5.55 -14.26 -11.92
C VAL A 99 4.43 -15.22 -11.54
N THR A 100 3.32 -15.22 -12.28
CA THR A 100 2.19 -16.15 -12.06
C THR A 100 1.82 -16.88 -13.33
N GLU A 101 1.03 -17.94 -13.19
CA GLU A 101 0.27 -18.50 -14.29
C GLU A 101 -0.85 -17.55 -14.74
N TRP A 102 -1.40 -17.82 -15.93
CA TRP A 102 -2.57 -17.09 -16.42
C TRP A 102 -3.89 -17.75 -16.00
N ASP A 103 -3.92 -19.08 -15.98
CA ASP A 103 -5.14 -19.83 -15.68
C ASP A 103 -5.45 -19.82 -14.18
N GLU A 104 -6.72 -20.02 -13.84
CA GLU A 104 -7.17 -20.10 -12.45
C GLU A 104 -7.05 -21.53 -11.89
N PRO A 105 -6.59 -21.71 -10.63
CA PRO A 105 -6.20 -20.66 -9.69
C PRO A 105 -4.85 -20.02 -10.04
N GLN A 106 -4.80 -18.68 -10.09
CA GLN A 106 -3.62 -17.94 -10.57
C GLN A 106 -2.40 -18.06 -9.63
N ALA A 107 -1.67 -19.17 -9.75
CA ALA A 107 -0.58 -19.54 -8.85
C ALA A 107 0.71 -18.79 -9.19
N VAL A 108 1.46 -18.36 -8.15
CA VAL A 108 2.83 -17.85 -8.32
C VAL A 108 3.73 -19.00 -8.75
N LEU A 109 4.55 -18.78 -9.78
CA LEU A 109 5.42 -19.80 -10.36
C LEU A 109 6.40 -20.35 -9.30
N GLY A 110 6.40 -21.67 -9.14
CA GLY A 110 7.22 -22.39 -8.16
C GLY A 110 6.66 -22.43 -6.74
N SER A 111 5.52 -21.80 -6.47
CA SER A 111 4.91 -21.79 -5.14
C SER A 111 4.31 -23.13 -4.72
N TYR A 112 3.98 -23.24 -3.43
CA TYR A 112 3.14 -24.31 -2.88
C TYR A 112 1.88 -24.53 -3.73
N LEU A 113 1.11 -23.47 -4.02
CA LEU A 113 -0.11 -23.61 -4.80
C LEU A 113 0.17 -24.13 -6.22
N HIS A 114 1.25 -23.67 -6.86
CA HIS A 114 1.64 -24.12 -8.19
C HIS A 114 1.93 -25.62 -8.22
N LYS A 115 2.62 -26.16 -7.20
CA LYS A 115 2.90 -27.58 -7.04
C LYS A 115 1.65 -28.45 -7.03
N TYR A 116 0.59 -28.01 -6.34
CA TYR A 116 -0.63 -28.82 -6.18
C TYR A 116 -1.68 -28.55 -7.26
N ALA A 117 -1.78 -27.31 -7.76
CA ALA A 117 -2.75 -26.95 -8.80
C ALA A 117 -2.26 -27.34 -10.21
N TYR A 118 -0.95 -27.29 -10.46
CA TYR A 118 -0.35 -27.53 -11.79
C TYR A 118 0.91 -28.40 -11.68
N PRO A 119 0.80 -29.69 -11.28
CA PRO A 119 1.96 -30.54 -11.01
C PRO A 119 2.92 -30.68 -12.21
N ASP A 120 2.39 -30.78 -13.44
CA ASP A 120 3.22 -30.89 -14.64
C ASP A 120 3.98 -29.59 -14.93
N TRP A 121 3.34 -28.43 -14.75
CA TRP A 121 3.98 -27.12 -14.99
C TRP A 121 4.96 -26.77 -13.88
N TYR A 122 4.68 -27.20 -12.65
CA TYR A 122 5.60 -27.16 -11.54
C TYR A 122 6.86 -27.99 -11.84
N GLN A 123 6.70 -29.21 -12.36
CA GLN A 123 7.86 -30.01 -12.77
C GLN A 123 8.67 -29.31 -13.87
N GLN A 124 8.01 -28.75 -14.89
CA GLN A 124 8.72 -27.97 -15.92
C GLN A 124 9.45 -26.73 -15.35
N HIS A 125 8.89 -26.09 -14.33
CA HIS A 125 9.57 -25.00 -13.61
C HIS A 125 10.82 -25.48 -12.88
N LEU A 126 10.78 -26.65 -12.27
CA LEU A 126 11.96 -27.29 -11.67
C LEU A 126 12.99 -27.70 -12.73
N ASP A 127 12.55 -28.22 -13.88
CA ASP A 127 13.44 -28.59 -15.00
C ASP A 127 14.17 -27.37 -15.57
N ARG A 128 13.54 -26.19 -15.50
CA ARG A 128 14.14 -24.87 -15.80
C ARG A 128 14.98 -24.31 -14.64
N GLN A 129 15.30 -25.11 -13.63
CA GLN A 129 16.06 -24.70 -12.44
C GLN A 129 15.44 -23.49 -11.74
N ARG A 130 14.10 -23.45 -11.68
CA ARG A 130 13.30 -22.36 -11.09
C ARG A 130 13.41 -21.00 -11.81
N ASN A 131 13.99 -20.96 -13.02
CA ASN A 131 14.09 -19.73 -13.79
C ASN A 131 12.72 -19.33 -14.40
N LEU A 132 12.34 -18.05 -14.25
CA LEU A 132 11.11 -17.50 -14.82
C LEU A 132 11.29 -17.28 -16.33
N PRO A 133 10.43 -17.86 -17.18
CA PRO A 133 10.69 -17.93 -18.61
C PRO A 133 10.47 -16.61 -19.34
N GLU A 134 9.51 -15.79 -18.90
CA GLU A 134 9.01 -14.64 -19.67
C GLU A 134 9.27 -13.31 -18.95
N ALA A 135 9.83 -12.35 -19.69
CA ALA A 135 9.84 -10.95 -19.33
C ALA A 135 9.85 -10.07 -20.57
N TYR A 136 9.40 -8.84 -20.40
CA TYR A 136 9.37 -7.81 -21.44
C TYR A 136 10.20 -6.62 -20.98
N THR A 137 11.16 -6.21 -21.80
CA THR A 137 12.16 -5.21 -21.44
C THR A 137 11.87 -3.89 -22.13
N GLN A 138 11.84 -2.80 -21.36
CA GLN A 138 11.83 -1.45 -21.86
C GLN A 138 13.20 -0.81 -21.59
N LYS A 139 13.85 -0.27 -22.63
CA LYS A 139 15.05 0.55 -22.43
C LYS A 139 14.63 1.93 -21.93
N ALA A 140 15.28 2.40 -20.88
CA ALA A 140 15.02 3.66 -20.22
C ALA A 140 16.35 4.19 -19.62
N GLY A 141 16.30 5.23 -18.80
CA GLY A 141 17.43 5.65 -17.97
C GLY A 141 17.65 4.72 -16.76
N ASP A 142 18.32 5.22 -15.74
CA ASP A 142 18.57 4.49 -14.49
C ASP A 142 17.30 4.48 -13.65
N VAL A 143 16.58 3.35 -13.64
CA VAL A 143 15.29 3.25 -12.95
C VAL A 143 15.49 2.96 -11.46
N GLY A 144 15.68 4.03 -10.69
CA GLY A 144 15.86 3.96 -9.24
C GLY A 144 14.56 3.72 -8.46
N CYS A 145 13.40 3.97 -9.08
CA CYS A 145 12.09 3.84 -8.47
C CYS A 145 10.99 3.93 -9.53
N LEU A 146 9.97 3.09 -9.40
CA LEU A 146 8.85 2.97 -10.33
C LEU A 146 7.56 2.56 -9.61
N MET A 147 6.42 2.94 -10.16
CA MET A 147 5.11 2.67 -9.57
C MET A 147 4.07 2.39 -10.65
N LEU A 148 3.50 1.20 -10.62
CA LEU A 148 2.34 0.83 -11.45
C LEU A 148 1.06 1.41 -10.83
N ARG A 149 0.28 2.12 -11.64
CA ARG A 149 -1.12 2.45 -11.34
C ARG A 149 -1.95 2.28 -12.61
N GLY A 150 -2.73 1.20 -12.63
CA GLY A 150 -3.61 0.89 -13.74
C GLY A 150 -2.85 0.49 -14.99
N GLU A 151 -3.10 1.21 -16.07
CA GLU A 151 -2.49 0.95 -17.38
C GLU A 151 -1.08 1.54 -17.50
N TYR A 152 -0.67 2.40 -16.56
CA TYR A 152 0.59 3.13 -16.63
C TYR A 152 1.55 2.73 -15.52
N VAL A 153 2.83 2.57 -15.89
CA VAL A 153 3.95 2.57 -14.95
C VAL A 153 4.65 3.92 -14.99
N PHE A 154 4.71 4.56 -13.83
CA PHE A 154 5.39 5.84 -13.63
C PHE A 154 6.82 5.56 -13.19
N VAL A 155 7.80 6.19 -13.84
CA VAL A 155 9.21 5.81 -13.75
C VAL A 155 10.06 7.05 -13.55
N ALA A 156 10.89 7.04 -12.51
CA ALA A 156 11.98 7.99 -12.34
C ALA A 156 13.27 7.39 -12.92
N GLU A 157 13.83 8.02 -13.95
CA GLU A 157 14.89 7.48 -14.81
C GLU A 157 16.25 8.16 -14.62
N GLY A 158 16.50 8.76 -13.46
CA GLY A 158 17.70 9.53 -13.19
C GLY A 158 17.82 10.69 -14.18
N LYS A 159 18.93 10.73 -14.91
CA LYS A 159 19.24 11.80 -15.88
C LYS A 159 18.32 11.87 -17.09
N ASN A 160 17.52 10.84 -17.30
CA ASN A 160 16.48 10.86 -18.33
C ASN A 160 15.17 11.45 -17.78
N GLY A 161 15.12 11.95 -16.55
CA GLY A 161 13.91 12.59 -16.00
C GLY A 161 12.82 11.60 -15.63
N PHE A 162 11.56 12.03 -15.82
CA PHE A 162 10.37 11.31 -15.39
C PHE A 162 9.49 10.92 -16.58
N GLN A 163 8.95 9.70 -16.58
CA GLN A 163 8.13 9.17 -17.68
C GLN A 163 6.98 8.31 -17.17
N ALA A 164 5.81 8.36 -17.81
CA ALA A 164 4.83 7.29 -17.74
C ALA A 164 4.89 6.40 -19.00
N TYR A 165 4.87 5.09 -18.81
CA TYR A 165 4.76 4.11 -19.91
C TYR A 165 3.43 3.39 -19.83
N ASP A 166 2.76 3.24 -20.97
CA ASP A 166 1.59 2.36 -21.10
C ASP A 166 2.07 0.90 -21.14
N VAL A 167 1.52 0.10 -20.23
CA VAL A 167 1.81 -1.33 -20.07
C VAL A 167 0.54 -2.17 -20.17
N ASN A 168 -0.54 -1.64 -20.74
CA ASN A 168 -1.82 -2.34 -20.88
C ASN A 168 -1.68 -3.59 -21.76
N ALA A 169 -0.95 -3.45 -22.86
CA ALA A 169 -0.71 -4.50 -23.85
C ALA A 169 0.36 -5.53 -23.43
N ILE A 170 0.80 -5.54 -22.17
CA ILE A 170 1.97 -6.34 -21.74
C ILE A 170 1.85 -7.84 -22.02
N ALA A 171 0.64 -8.38 -21.95
CA ALA A 171 0.34 -9.78 -22.22
C ALA A 171 -0.29 -10.01 -23.61
N ASN A 172 -0.45 -8.95 -24.41
CA ASN A 172 -1.09 -9.02 -25.71
C ASN A 172 -0.09 -9.48 -26.78
N LYS A 173 -0.26 -10.72 -27.26
CA LYS A 173 0.58 -11.29 -28.33
C LYS A 173 0.37 -10.63 -29.71
N GLY A 174 -0.74 -9.92 -29.90
CA GLY A 174 -1.05 -9.18 -31.13
C GLY A 174 -0.36 -7.81 -31.20
N PHE A 175 0.38 -7.44 -30.15
CA PHE A 175 1.04 -6.15 -30.06
C PHE A 175 2.56 -6.36 -30.01
N SER A 176 3.28 -5.77 -30.98
CA SER A 176 4.71 -6.02 -31.16
C SER A 176 5.57 -5.39 -30.05
N ASP A 177 5.25 -4.16 -29.65
CA ASP A 177 5.97 -3.43 -28.62
C ASP A 177 5.13 -3.31 -27.35
N ARG A 178 5.42 -4.11 -26.33
CA ARG A 178 4.47 -4.35 -25.25
C ARG A 178 4.46 -3.28 -24.16
N ILE A 179 5.39 -2.34 -24.22
CA ILE A 179 5.56 -1.22 -23.31
C ILE A 179 5.78 0.01 -24.19
N ILE A 180 4.88 0.99 -24.15
CA ILE A 180 4.92 2.11 -25.10
C ILE A 180 4.83 3.46 -24.41
N THR A 181 5.53 4.44 -24.98
CA THR A 181 5.51 5.83 -24.52
C THR A 181 4.41 6.67 -25.16
N ALA A 182 3.80 6.17 -26.25
CA ALA A 182 2.76 6.87 -26.98
C ALA A 182 1.74 5.85 -27.57
N PRO A 183 0.73 5.43 -26.78
CA PRO A 183 -0.38 4.60 -27.28
C PRO A 183 -1.24 5.35 -28.32
N PHE A 184 -1.18 6.68 -28.32
CA PHE A 184 -1.86 7.56 -29.26
C PHE A 184 -0.85 8.27 -30.18
N ALA A 185 -1.34 9.02 -31.17
CA ALA A 185 -0.46 9.75 -32.07
C ALA A 185 0.37 10.81 -31.33
N ALA A 186 1.64 10.95 -31.71
CA ALA A 186 2.60 11.88 -31.10
C ALA A 186 2.10 13.33 -30.90
N PRO A 187 1.28 13.93 -31.78
CA PRO A 187 0.76 15.29 -31.55
C PRO A 187 -0.21 15.44 -30.37
N GLY A 188 -0.59 14.36 -29.68
CA GLY A 188 -1.54 14.39 -28.55
C GLY A 188 -1.08 13.64 -27.31
N HIS A 189 0.15 13.13 -27.30
CA HIS A 189 0.68 12.33 -26.19
C HIS A 189 2.19 12.51 -26.06
N ASP A 190 2.60 13.11 -24.95
CA ASP A 190 3.97 13.14 -24.46
C ASP A 190 3.95 13.15 -22.93
N THR A 191 4.19 11.98 -22.35
CA THR A 191 4.23 11.78 -20.89
C THR A 191 5.65 11.84 -20.35
N HIS A 192 6.60 12.34 -21.16
CA HIS A 192 7.95 12.63 -20.72
C HIS A 192 8.02 13.98 -20.02
N LEU A 193 8.78 14.03 -18.95
CA LEU A 193 9.15 15.27 -18.28
C LEU A 193 10.66 15.28 -18.05
N GLU A 194 11.35 16.15 -18.78
CA GLU A 194 12.78 16.34 -18.61
C GLU A 194 13.07 16.92 -17.22
N THR A 195 13.96 16.27 -16.46
CA THR A 195 14.52 16.73 -15.19
C THR A 195 16.00 16.35 -15.12
N PRO A 196 16.84 17.05 -14.32
CA PRO A 196 18.27 16.78 -14.28
C PRO A 196 18.65 15.40 -13.72
N ASP A 197 17.98 14.92 -12.67
CA ASP A 197 18.27 13.63 -12.04
C ASP A 197 17.10 13.11 -11.16
N ALA A 198 16.04 12.63 -11.80
CA ALA A 198 14.87 12.06 -11.12
C ALA A 198 15.23 10.80 -10.33
N SER A 199 15.12 10.85 -9.01
CA SER A 199 15.51 9.75 -8.11
C SER A 199 14.38 8.81 -7.74
N CYS A 200 13.15 9.31 -7.61
CA CYS A 200 11.97 8.49 -7.29
C CYS A 200 10.67 9.20 -7.66
N VAL A 201 9.61 8.42 -7.79
CA VAL A 201 8.23 8.88 -7.98
C VAL A 201 7.33 8.23 -6.93
N ALA A 202 6.42 9.02 -6.38
CA ALA A 202 5.32 8.54 -5.56
C ALA A 202 3.99 9.14 -6.03
N LEU A 203 2.97 8.28 -6.05
CA LEU A 203 1.57 8.69 -6.12
C LEU A 203 0.96 8.52 -4.72
N PRO A 204 0.01 9.37 -4.29
CA PRO A 204 -0.65 9.19 -3.00
C PRO A 204 -1.38 7.84 -2.84
N THR A 205 -1.67 7.17 -3.96
CA THR A 205 -2.19 5.81 -4.01
C THR A 205 -1.81 5.13 -5.33
N ASN A 206 -1.55 3.82 -5.32
CA ASN A 206 -1.45 3.00 -6.53
C ASN A 206 -2.80 2.41 -6.96
N GLN A 207 -3.87 2.70 -6.24
CA GLN A 207 -5.22 2.35 -6.68
C GLN A 207 -5.67 3.29 -7.78
N ASN A 208 -6.37 2.75 -8.78
CA ASN A 208 -6.92 3.56 -9.86
C ASN A 208 -8.02 4.47 -9.33
N ILE A 209 -7.85 5.77 -9.55
CA ILE A 209 -8.77 6.83 -9.12
C ILE A 209 -8.89 7.88 -10.23
N ASN A 210 -9.97 8.64 -10.20
CA ASN A 210 -10.14 9.85 -11.02
C ASN A 210 -10.84 10.93 -10.18
N ILE A 211 -10.04 11.90 -9.73
CA ILE A 211 -10.52 13.03 -8.93
C ILE A 211 -11.55 13.89 -9.66
N ASN A 212 -11.48 14.00 -10.99
CA ASN A 212 -12.40 14.82 -11.78
C ASN A 212 -13.84 14.29 -11.74
N LEU A 213 -14.02 12.99 -11.47
CA LEU A 213 -15.34 12.37 -11.28
C LEU A 213 -15.89 12.55 -9.85
N ASN A 214 -15.04 12.88 -8.87
CA ASN A 214 -15.44 13.12 -7.49
C ASN A 214 -15.98 14.55 -7.29
N ALA A 215 -17.03 14.88 -8.05
CA ALA A 215 -17.59 16.22 -8.08
C ALA A 215 -19.12 16.21 -8.23
N GLY A 216 -19.74 17.37 -7.95
CA GLY A 216 -21.17 17.59 -8.15
C GLY A 216 -22.07 17.08 -7.01
N ASP A 217 -23.33 17.48 -7.08
CA ASP A 217 -24.31 17.28 -6.02
C ASP A 217 -24.66 15.80 -5.81
N LEU A 218 -24.69 14.99 -6.88
CA LEU A 218 -24.97 13.57 -6.77
C LEU A 218 -23.93 12.85 -5.91
N ILE A 219 -22.64 13.13 -6.11
CA ILE A 219 -21.56 12.47 -5.37
C ILE A 219 -21.43 13.05 -3.95
N LEU A 220 -21.36 14.38 -3.84
CA LEU A 220 -21.00 15.03 -2.57
C LEU A 220 -22.19 15.26 -1.62
N LYS A 221 -23.41 15.41 -2.15
CA LYS A 221 -24.62 15.67 -1.32
C LYS A 221 -25.54 14.47 -1.26
N THR A 222 -25.88 13.87 -2.41
CA THR A 222 -26.78 12.72 -2.44
C THR A 222 -26.10 11.48 -1.88
N ASN A 223 -24.93 11.10 -2.43
CA ASN A 223 -24.21 9.92 -1.95
C ASN A 223 -23.48 10.15 -0.62
N GLN A 224 -23.24 11.44 -0.26
CA GLN A 224 -22.52 11.86 0.95
C GLN A 224 -21.09 11.31 1.02
N GLU A 225 -20.44 11.21 -0.13
CA GLU A 225 -19.03 10.86 -0.24
C GLU A 225 -18.13 12.04 0.20
N GLN A 226 -16.90 11.75 0.63
CA GLN A 226 -15.96 12.82 0.99
C GLN A 226 -15.30 13.44 -0.23
N LYS A 227 -15.10 14.75 -0.27
CA LYS A 227 -14.31 15.34 -1.36
C LYS A 227 -12.88 14.77 -1.34
N MET A 228 -12.42 14.22 -2.46
CA MET A 228 -11.04 13.83 -2.65
C MET A 228 -10.12 15.04 -2.51
N HIS A 229 -9.00 14.85 -1.81
CA HIS A 229 -7.99 15.89 -1.66
C HIS A 229 -7.26 16.12 -3.00
N GLU A 230 -6.90 17.37 -3.33
CA GLU A 230 -6.22 17.69 -4.60
C GLU A 230 -4.86 16.99 -4.77
N ILE A 231 -4.26 16.48 -3.69
CA ILE A 231 -3.01 15.71 -3.77
C ILE A 231 -3.13 14.51 -4.71
N TYR A 232 -4.32 13.89 -4.82
CA TYR A 232 -4.58 12.73 -5.68
C TYR A 232 -4.52 13.04 -7.18
N ARG A 233 -4.51 14.32 -7.56
CA ARG A 233 -4.30 14.78 -8.94
C ARG A 233 -2.87 14.52 -9.43
N TYR A 234 -1.90 14.52 -8.51
CA TYR A 234 -0.50 14.68 -8.86
C TYR A 234 0.32 13.41 -8.67
N ALA A 235 1.37 13.28 -9.49
CA ALA A 235 2.56 12.53 -9.17
C ALA A 235 3.60 13.45 -8.54
N PHE A 236 4.35 12.92 -7.57
CA PHE A 236 5.40 13.62 -6.86
C PHE A 236 6.72 12.96 -7.16
N VAL A 237 7.61 13.68 -7.84
CA VAL A 237 8.92 13.20 -8.28
C VAL A 237 9.98 13.88 -7.43
N THR A 238 10.82 13.08 -6.78
CA THR A 238 12.05 13.60 -6.17
C THR A 238 13.15 13.62 -7.22
N ASP A 239 13.89 14.72 -7.28
CA ASP A 239 15.01 14.97 -8.15
C ASP A 239 16.23 15.36 -7.28
N ARG A 240 17.41 14.84 -7.60
CA ARG A 240 18.62 15.06 -6.78
C ARG A 240 19.15 16.48 -6.85
N GLU A 241 18.81 17.25 -7.88
CA GLU A 241 19.27 18.62 -8.08
C GLU A 241 18.13 19.63 -7.82
N GLU A 242 16.92 19.36 -8.31
CA GLU A 242 15.80 20.29 -8.25
C GLU A 242 14.86 20.08 -7.04
N GLY A 243 15.04 19.01 -6.27
CA GLY A 243 14.23 18.71 -5.09
C GLY A 243 12.90 18.03 -5.42
N LEU A 244 11.76 18.67 -5.14
CA LEU A 244 10.43 18.09 -5.37
C LEU A 244 9.78 18.69 -6.62
N ILE A 245 9.39 17.84 -7.56
CA ILE A 245 8.65 18.20 -8.77
C ILE A 245 7.23 17.60 -8.67
N VAL A 246 6.23 18.42 -8.96
CA VAL A 246 4.80 18.04 -8.93
C VAL A 246 4.26 18.04 -10.35
N VAL A 247 3.61 16.94 -10.76
CA VAL A 247 3.13 16.72 -12.13
C VAL A 247 1.66 16.33 -12.10
N ASP A 248 0.79 17.03 -12.82
CA ASP A 248 -0.61 16.62 -12.98
C ASP A 248 -0.66 15.39 -13.89
N VAL A 249 -1.23 14.29 -13.40
CA VAL A 249 -1.32 13.01 -14.11
C VAL A 249 -2.77 12.63 -14.42
N THR A 250 -3.72 13.55 -14.26
CA THR A 250 -5.14 13.30 -14.49
C THR A 250 -5.54 13.26 -15.96
N THR A 251 -4.70 13.82 -16.85
CA THR A 251 -4.84 13.70 -18.31
C THR A 251 -4.93 12.24 -18.74
N LEU A 252 -4.18 11.35 -18.07
CA LEU A 252 -4.20 9.91 -18.35
C LEU A 252 -5.52 9.20 -18.02
N VAL A 253 -6.45 9.85 -17.31
CA VAL A 253 -7.71 9.23 -16.86
C VAL A 253 -8.94 10.09 -17.14
N ASP A 254 -8.80 11.24 -17.81
CA ASP A 254 -9.90 12.17 -18.09
C ASP A 254 -10.76 11.75 -19.31
N GLY A 255 -10.30 10.79 -20.10
CA GLY A 255 -10.97 10.29 -21.30
C GLY A 255 -10.69 11.10 -22.58
N GLU A 256 -9.74 12.04 -22.54
CA GLU A 256 -9.31 12.85 -23.68
C GLU A 256 -7.91 12.42 -24.14
N PRO A 257 -7.78 11.54 -25.16
CA PRO A 257 -6.48 11.00 -25.54
C PRO A 257 -5.54 12.02 -26.20
N ARG A 258 -6.02 13.23 -26.53
CA ARG A 258 -5.27 14.25 -27.29
C ARG A 258 -4.52 15.27 -26.41
N ASN A 259 -4.68 15.23 -25.08
CA ASN A 259 -4.11 16.21 -24.16
C ASN A 259 -3.10 15.60 -23.17
N ASN A 260 -2.58 14.41 -23.47
CA ASN A 260 -1.72 13.67 -22.56
C ASN A 260 -0.30 14.23 -22.53
N PHE A 261 -0.16 15.45 -22.01
CA PHE A 261 1.10 16.18 -21.89
C PHE A 261 1.42 16.38 -20.42
N PHE A 262 2.57 15.89 -19.99
CA PHE A 262 3.04 16.15 -18.64
C PHE A 262 3.73 17.51 -18.55
N GLU A 263 3.27 18.31 -17.61
CA GLU A 263 3.83 19.63 -17.32
C GLU A 263 4.14 19.74 -15.83
N ARG A 264 5.16 20.56 -15.51
CA ARG A 264 5.50 20.88 -14.13
C ARG A 264 4.42 21.78 -13.56
N ALA A 265 3.65 21.28 -12.60
CA ALA A 265 2.76 22.09 -11.80
C ALA A 265 3.53 22.90 -10.75
N LEU A 266 4.62 22.34 -10.22
CA LEU A 266 5.52 22.98 -9.26
C LEU A 266 6.90 22.33 -9.30
N THR A 267 7.95 23.13 -9.05
CA THR A 267 9.26 22.66 -8.59
C THR A 267 9.60 23.38 -7.29
N TRP A 268 10.02 22.64 -6.26
CA TRP A 268 10.24 23.16 -4.92
C TRP A 268 11.47 22.55 -4.26
N ASN A 269 12.39 23.41 -3.81
CA ASN A 269 13.56 23.05 -3.00
C ASN A 269 14.00 24.28 -2.18
N GLU A 270 13.21 24.64 -1.17
CA GLU A 270 13.50 25.83 -0.38
C GLU A 270 14.83 25.66 0.37
N ASN A 271 15.76 26.61 0.19
CA ASN A 271 17.09 26.60 0.83
C ASN A 271 17.93 25.33 0.58
N GLY A 272 17.65 24.56 -0.47
CA GLY A 272 18.40 23.33 -0.79
C GLY A 272 18.14 22.17 0.20
N VAL A 273 17.04 22.20 0.95
CA VAL A 273 16.74 21.15 1.95
C VAL A 273 16.52 19.78 1.32
N LEU A 274 16.16 19.71 0.03
CA LEU A 274 15.97 18.47 -0.72
C LEU A 274 17.16 18.11 -1.63
N ASP A 275 18.31 18.77 -1.49
CA ASP A 275 19.50 18.44 -2.27
C ASP A 275 19.88 16.95 -2.09
N GLY A 276 20.00 16.24 -3.21
CA GLY A 276 20.28 14.82 -3.25
C GLY A 276 19.12 13.93 -2.81
N ALA A 277 17.86 14.40 -2.84
CA ALA A 277 16.68 13.61 -2.49
C ALA A 277 16.69 12.22 -3.16
N ARG A 278 16.44 11.17 -2.40
CA ARG A 278 16.61 9.76 -2.81
C ARG A 278 15.31 8.97 -2.86
N HIS A 279 14.42 9.25 -1.91
CA HIS A 279 13.20 8.50 -1.70
C HIS A 279 12.12 9.38 -1.08
N ILE A 280 10.85 9.09 -1.38
CA ILE A 280 9.69 9.80 -0.85
C ILE A 280 8.64 8.80 -0.37
N THR A 281 8.11 9.01 0.83
CA THR A 281 6.92 8.34 1.34
C THR A 281 5.82 9.36 1.55
N ILE A 282 4.63 9.10 0.99
CA ILE A 282 3.44 9.92 1.14
C ILE A 282 2.53 9.31 2.21
N ALA A 283 2.19 10.08 3.24
CA ALA A 283 1.24 9.71 4.28
C ALA A 283 0.14 10.77 4.38
N GLY A 284 -0.91 10.60 3.57
CA GLY A 284 -1.89 11.65 3.33
C GLY A 284 -1.22 12.94 2.85
N SER A 285 -1.49 14.06 3.52
CA SER A 285 -0.88 15.36 3.24
C SER A 285 0.50 15.59 3.88
N TYR A 286 1.17 14.57 4.45
CA TYR A 286 2.55 14.69 4.96
C TYR A 286 3.51 13.84 4.15
N PHE A 287 4.61 14.43 3.68
CA PHE A 287 5.64 13.75 2.90
C PHE A 287 6.91 13.60 3.71
N TYR A 288 7.51 12.42 3.64
CA TYR A 288 8.79 12.09 4.26
C TYR A 288 9.81 11.79 3.17
N ILE A 289 10.74 12.72 2.96
CA ILE A 289 11.73 12.66 1.88
C ILE A 289 13.11 12.39 2.48
N ALA A 290 13.76 11.32 2.03
CA ALA A 290 15.12 10.99 2.43
C ALA A 290 16.13 11.75 1.57
N THR A 291 17.06 12.45 2.22
CA THR A 291 18.22 13.12 1.60
C THR A 291 19.52 12.48 2.12
N PRO A 292 20.71 12.89 1.67
CA PRO A 292 21.95 12.33 2.21
C PRO A 292 22.18 12.63 3.70
N ARG A 293 21.48 13.62 4.27
CA ARG A 293 21.71 14.11 5.65
C ARG A 293 20.49 13.98 6.56
N ASP A 294 19.29 14.07 6.00
CA ASP A 294 18.07 14.29 6.78
C ASP A 294 16.90 13.46 6.23
N ILE A 295 15.93 13.20 7.10
CA ILE A 295 14.54 13.02 6.66
C ILE A 295 13.85 14.38 6.72
N VAL A 296 13.44 14.88 5.56
CA VAL A 296 12.69 16.13 5.43
C VAL A 296 11.20 15.83 5.48
N VAL A 297 10.49 16.51 6.37
CA VAL A 297 9.03 16.40 6.52
C VAL A 297 8.39 17.63 5.91
N LEU A 298 7.54 17.42 4.91
CA LEU A 298 6.75 18.47 4.28
C LEU A 298 5.27 18.31 4.58
N SER A 299 4.60 19.43 4.82
CA SER A 299 3.14 19.54 4.78
C SER A 299 2.71 19.91 3.37
N MET A 300 1.77 19.13 2.83
CA MET A 300 1.24 19.16 1.47
C MET A 300 -0.29 19.27 1.45
N PHE A 301 -0.87 19.95 2.45
CA PHE A 301 -2.31 20.25 2.47
C PHE A 301 -2.73 21.13 1.27
N ASP A 302 -1.85 22.02 0.82
CA ASP A 302 -1.91 22.59 -0.52
C ASP A 302 -0.75 21.97 -1.33
N PRO A 303 -1.04 21.08 -2.31
CA PRO A 303 0.00 20.36 -3.04
C PRO A 303 0.89 21.29 -3.89
N LEU A 304 0.47 22.53 -4.13
CA LEU A 304 1.25 23.54 -4.87
C LEU A 304 1.91 24.59 -3.95
N LYS A 305 1.77 24.44 -2.62
CA LYS A 305 2.47 25.28 -1.63
C LYS A 305 3.07 24.40 -0.51
N PRO A 306 4.13 23.63 -0.81
CA PRO A 306 4.81 22.82 0.19
C PRO A 306 5.29 23.67 1.35
N GLN A 307 5.15 23.14 2.57
CA GLN A 307 5.63 23.78 3.78
C GLN A 307 6.63 22.86 4.47
N LEU A 308 7.85 23.34 4.69
CA LEU A 308 8.83 22.64 5.50
C LEU A 308 8.35 22.56 6.95
N VAL A 309 8.15 21.35 7.46
CA VAL A 309 7.67 21.09 8.83
C VAL A 309 8.84 20.75 9.75
N ALA A 310 9.69 19.81 9.33
CA ALA A 310 10.82 19.35 10.13
C ALA A 310 11.96 18.83 9.25
N GLN A 311 13.16 18.84 9.80
CA GLN A 311 14.33 18.14 9.28
C GLN A 311 14.86 17.27 10.41
N ILE A 312 14.97 15.98 10.16
CA ILE A 312 15.41 14.99 11.16
C ILE A 312 16.78 14.49 10.72
N PRO A 313 17.89 14.97 11.32
CA PRO A 313 19.23 14.55 10.94
C PRO A 313 19.44 13.07 11.21
N MET A 314 19.89 12.32 10.20
CA MET A 314 20.18 10.90 10.31
C MET A 314 21.43 10.55 9.49
N GLN A 315 22.08 9.43 9.82
CA GLN A 315 23.31 9.03 9.11
C GLN A 315 22.95 8.31 7.81
N ASP A 316 23.07 9.02 6.68
CA ASP A 316 22.83 8.46 5.35
C ASP A 316 21.44 7.79 5.20
N PRO A 317 20.32 8.51 5.43
CA PRO A 317 19.01 7.92 5.21
C PRO A 317 18.79 7.63 3.71
N ARG A 318 18.25 6.47 3.39
CA ARG A 318 18.14 5.94 2.01
C ARG A 318 16.70 5.73 1.56
N ALA A 319 15.86 5.18 2.44
CA ALA A 319 14.47 4.86 2.17
C ALA A 319 13.65 5.04 3.44
N THR A 320 12.35 5.21 3.24
CA THR A 320 11.36 5.43 4.29
C THR A 320 10.15 4.53 4.03
N ALA A 321 9.49 4.07 5.08
CA ALA A 321 8.20 3.41 4.99
C ALA A 321 7.38 3.73 6.25
N LEU A 322 6.09 4.03 6.10
CA LEU A 322 5.23 4.42 7.20
C LEU A 322 4.17 3.35 7.47
N GLN A 323 3.91 3.09 8.75
CA GLN A 323 2.73 2.36 9.19
C GLN A 323 2.16 3.07 10.42
N PHE A 324 1.01 3.72 10.25
CA PHE A 324 0.29 4.45 11.29
C PHE A 324 1.18 5.47 12.03
N ARG A 325 1.65 5.18 13.24
CA ARG A 325 2.39 6.13 14.09
C ARG A 325 3.89 6.20 13.82
N TYR A 326 4.46 5.19 13.15
CA TYR A 326 5.91 5.03 13.06
C TYR A 326 6.38 5.09 11.61
N LEU A 327 7.41 5.90 11.39
CA LEU A 327 8.19 5.95 10.17
C LEU A 327 9.46 5.13 10.38
N PHE A 328 9.64 4.12 9.55
CA PHE A 328 10.84 3.29 9.52
C PHE A 328 11.79 3.82 8.45
N VAL A 329 13.07 3.95 8.80
CA VAL A 329 14.09 4.60 7.96
C VAL A 329 15.29 3.68 7.82
N SER A 330 15.72 3.42 6.59
CA SER A 330 16.96 2.68 6.34
C SER A 330 18.11 3.67 6.33
N THR A 331 19.12 3.42 7.14
CA THR A 331 20.29 4.29 7.32
C THR A 331 21.57 3.48 7.17
N ALA A 332 22.74 4.14 7.26
CA ALA A 332 24.02 3.45 7.34
C ALA A 332 24.17 2.52 8.56
N ARG A 333 23.29 2.65 9.58
CA ARG A 333 23.33 1.81 10.80
C ARG A 333 22.40 0.59 10.73
N GLY A 334 21.41 0.62 9.85
CA GLY A 334 20.36 -0.39 9.76
C GLY A 334 18.97 0.21 9.60
N LEU A 335 17.98 -0.38 10.25
CA LEU A 335 16.60 0.12 10.29
C LEU A 335 16.36 0.91 11.58
N GLU A 336 16.12 2.22 11.46
CA GLU A 336 15.81 3.14 12.55
C GLU A 336 14.34 3.54 12.55
N VAL A 337 13.84 4.05 13.67
CA VAL A 337 12.43 4.41 13.84
C VAL A 337 12.26 5.85 14.33
N VAL A 338 11.29 6.53 13.72
CA VAL A 338 10.84 7.87 14.08
C VAL A 338 9.36 7.80 14.45
N ASP A 339 9.01 8.33 15.62
CA ASP A 339 7.61 8.58 16.01
C ASP A 339 7.09 9.79 15.23
N VAL A 340 6.05 9.57 14.44
CA VAL A 340 5.35 10.57 13.64
C VAL A 340 3.87 10.68 14.03
N THR A 341 3.51 10.25 15.24
CA THR A 341 2.17 10.41 15.82
C THR A 341 1.71 11.86 15.76
N ASN A 342 2.64 12.80 15.98
CA ASN A 342 2.49 14.20 15.63
C ASN A 342 3.47 14.57 14.49
N PRO A 343 3.02 14.62 13.23
CA PRO A 343 3.87 14.95 12.09
C PRO A 343 4.48 16.36 12.16
N GLN A 344 3.91 17.27 12.97
CA GLN A 344 4.44 18.63 13.18
C GLN A 344 5.63 18.67 14.15
N ALA A 345 5.83 17.61 14.93
CA ALA A 345 6.94 17.48 15.86
C ALA A 345 7.42 16.01 15.89
N PRO A 346 7.95 15.50 14.76
CA PRO A 346 8.42 14.12 14.68
C PRO A 346 9.64 13.91 15.59
N GLN A 347 9.75 12.72 16.19
CA GLN A 347 10.80 12.43 17.16
C GLN A 347 11.52 11.13 16.80
N GLN A 348 12.84 11.18 16.65
CA GLN A 348 13.64 9.96 16.55
C GLN A 348 13.59 9.20 17.88
N ILE A 349 13.38 7.88 17.82
CA ILE A 349 13.24 7.06 19.03
C ILE A 349 14.62 6.49 19.37
N ASP A 350 15.19 6.97 20.46
CA ASP A 350 16.52 6.54 20.91
C ASP A 350 16.58 5.04 21.18
N GLY A 351 17.52 4.36 20.52
CA GLY A 351 17.71 2.92 20.67
C GLY A 351 16.76 2.03 19.85
N ALA A 352 15.78 2.61 19.14
CA ALA A 352 14.92 1.86 18.21
C ALA A 352 15.67 1.58 16.89
N LEU A 353 16.57 0.60 16.93
CA LEU A 353 17.47 0.23 15.85
C LEU A 353 17.53 -1.30 15.67
N ALA A 354 17.29 -1.77 14.45
CA ALA A 354 17.67 -3.11 14.02
C ALA A 354 18.92 -3.03 13.13
N PRO A 355 20.10 -3.47 13.61
CA PRO A 355 21.36 -3.26 12.90
C PRO A 355 21.48 -4.10 11.63
N LEU A 356 21.83 -3.45 10.53
CA LEU A 356 22.12 -4.06 9.22
C LEU A 356 23.34 -3.37 8.62
N ALA A 357 24.17 -4.13 7.91
CA ALA A 357 25.40 -3.58 7.31
C ALA A 357 25.10 -2.67 6.10
N ASP A 358 24.03 -2.99 5.35
CA ASP A 358 23.68 -2.27 4.14
C ASP A 358 22.16 -2.22 3.93
N ALA A 359 21.45 -1.49 4.79
CA ALA A 359 20.00 -1.33 4.64
C ALA A 359 19.66 -0.46 3.41
N GLN A 360 18.87 -1.01 2.50
CA GLN A 360 18.36 -0.35 1.30
C GLN A 360 16.84 -0.15 1.43
N ARG A 361 16.03 -0.50 0.43
CA ARG A 361 14.57 -0.27 0.49
C ARG A 361 13.88 -1.14 1.54
N ILE A 362 12.74 -0.62 2.02
CA ILE A 362 11.94 -1.18 3.11
C ILE A 362 10.53 -1.43 2.60
N TYR A 363 9.97 -2.59 2.98
CA TYR A 363 8.55 -2.88 2.83
C TYR A 363 7.96 -3.33 4.16
N LEU A 364 6.88 -2.70 4.60
CA LEU A 364 6.19 -3.06 5.85
C LEU A 364 4.98 -3.93 5.52
N ALA A 365 4.87 -5.10 6.13
CA ALA A 365 3.66 -5.93 6.05
C ALA A 365 3.23 -6.41 7.44
N ARG A 366 2.11 -5.87 7.94
CA ARG A 366 1.62 -6.08 9.31
C ARG A 366 2.72 -5.86 10.36
N THR A 367 3.13 -6.89 11.09
CA THR A 367 4.12 -6.79 12.19
C THR A 367 5.55 -7.06 11.75
N TYR A 368 5.82 -7.12 10.44
CA TYR A 368 7.17 -7.34 9.93
C TYR A 368 7.58 -6.22 8.96
N ALA A 369 8.83 -5.78 9.09
CA ALA A 369 9.55 -5.02 8.07
C ALA A 369 10.45 -5.98 7.28
N TYR A 370 10.42 -5.84 5.97
CA TYR A 370 11.25 -6.54 5.01
C TYR A 370 12.22 -5.52 4.44
N VAL A 371 13.52 -5.73 4.64
CA VAL A 371 14.56 -4.79 4.24
C VAL A 371 15.50 -5.49 3.28
N ALA A 372 15.70 -4.91 2.09
CA ALA A 372 16.76 -5.33 1.19
C ALA A 372 18.09 -4.90 1.82
N ALA A 373 18.95 -5.86 2.14
CA ALA A 373 20.12 -5.65 3.01
C ALA A 373 21.46 -5.92 2.29
N GLY A 374 21.54 -5.60 1.00
CA GLY A 374 22.74 -5.81 0.18
C GLY A 374 23.22 -7.26 0.22
N SER A 375 24.46 -7.46 0.69
CA SER A 375 25.07 -8.80 0.84
C SER A 375 24.46 -9.66 1.96
N GLU A 376 23.70 -9.07 2.89
CA GLU A 376 22.98 -9.80 3.93
C GLU A 376 21.62 -10.36 3.43
N GLY A 377 21.29 -10.13 2.16
CA GLY A 377 20.10 -10.64 1.49
C GLY A 377 18.82 -9.94 1.93
N LEU A 378 17.75 -10.71 2.15
CA LEU A 378 16.49 -10.22 2.68
C LEU A 378 16.53 -10.26 4.21
N ALA A 379 16.57 -9.10 4.86
CA ALA A 379 16.39 -8.98 6.30
C ALA A 379 14.89 -8.89 6.63
N ILE A 380 14.44 -9.76 7.54
CA ILE A 380 13.09 -9.77 8.08
C ILE A 380 13.19 -9.33 9.54
N ILE A 381 12.50 -8.25 9.88
CA ILE A 381 12.57 -7.58 11.17
C ILE A 381 11.17 -7.60 11.78
N ASP A 382 11.06 -8.10 13.00
CA ASP A 382 9.87 -7.97 13.81
C ASP A 382 9.73 -6.53 14.29
N ILE A 383 8.60 -5.91 13.96
CA ILE A 383 8.23 -4.54 14.29
C ILE A 383 6.89 -4.49 15.05
N GLU A 384 6.43 -5.61 15.64
CA GLU A 384 5.22 -5.63 16.47
C GLU A 384 5.31 -4.53 17.54
N LYS A 385 6.46 -4.44 18.20
CA LYS A 385 6.85 -3.31 19.05
C LYS A 385 7.80 -2.40 18.28
N ALA A 386 7.25 -1.41 17.58
CA ALA A 386 8.01 -0.54 16.68
C ALA A 386 9.18 0.20 17.37
N GLU A 387 9.08 0.50 18.67
CA GLU A 387 10.15 1.15 19.45
C GLU A 387 11.31 0.19 19.80
N LYS A 388 11.15 -1.12 19.56
CA LYS A 388 12.13 -2.17 19.84
C LYS A 388 12.21 -3.17 18.68
N PRO A 389 12.56 -2.71 17.45
CA PRO A 389 12.60 -3.58 16.29
C PRO A 389 13.67 -4.66 16.47
N THR A 390 13.35 -5.90 16.15
CA THR A 390 14.25 -7.03 16.34
C THR A 390 14.46 -7.78 15.03
N VAL A 391 15.73 -8.03 14.64
CA VAL A 391 16.03 -8.85 13.46
C VAL A 391 15.57 -10.28 13.73
N TYR A 392 14.51 -10.72 13.04
CA TYR A 392 13.97 -12.07 13.15
C TYR A 392 14.80 -13.05 12.33
N GLN A 393 15.15 -12.69 11.09
CA GLN A 393 15.96 -13.54 10.20
C GLN A 393 16.66 -12.70 9.12
N LYS A 394 17.87 -13.12 8.71
CA LYS A 394 18.52 -12.68 7.46
C LYS A 394 18.53 -13.86 6.50
N TYR A 395 18.00 -13.69 5.30
CA TYR A 395 17.81 -14.76 4.32
C TYR A 395 18.56 -14.46 3.02
N THR A 396 19.60 -15.23 2.74
CA THR A 396 20.45 -15.09 1.54
C THR A 396 20.17 -16.15 0.47
N ALA A 397 19.24 -17.09 0.73
CA ALA A 397 19.01 -18.27 -0.12
C ALA A 397 20.31 -19.00 -0.49
N ASP A 398 21.11 -19.35 0.52
CA ASP A 398 22.41 -20.01 0.36
C ASP A 398 23.41 -19.22 -0.53
N GLY A 399 23.37 -17.90 -0.42
CA GLY A 399 24.23 -16.97 -1.18
C GLY A 399 23.68 -16.60 -2.57
N ALA A 400 22.50 -17.09 -2.94
CA ALA A 400 21.85 -16.70 -4.20
C ALA A 400 21.31 -15.26 -4.20
N ILE A 401 21.20 -14.64 -3.02
CA ILE A 401 20.89 -13.21 -2.81
C ILE A 401 22.10 -12.54 -2.20
N SER A 402 22.69 -11.57 -2.89
CA SER A 402 23.98 -10.98 -2.51
C SER A 402 24.13 -9.49 -2.80
N ASP A 403 23.17 -8.87 -3.50
CA ASP A 403 23.10 -7.45 -3.83
C ASP A 403 21.64 -6.99 -3.75
N ALA A 404 20.98 -7.26 -2.61
CA ALA A 404 19.58 -6.90 -2.41
C ALA A 404 19.41 -5.37 -2.30
N ARG A 405 18.76 -4.76 -3.29
CA ARG A 405 18.53 -3.32 -3.39
C ARG A 405 17.09 -2.90 -3.11
N ASP A 406 16.12 -3.73 -3.51
CA ASP A 406 14.70 -3.47 -3.24
C ASP A 406 13.92 -4.73 -2.89
N VAL A 407 12.84 -4.57 -2.14
CA VAL A 407 11.90 -5.63 -1.79
C VAL A 407 10.47 -5.11 -1.80
N VAL A 408 9.56 -5.88 -2.41
CA VAL A 408 8.10 -5.70 -2.22
C VAL A 408 7.46 -7.01 -1.80
N VAL A 409 6.41 -6.91 -0.98
CA VAL A 409 5.67 -8.08 -0.51
C VAL A 409 4.23 -8.05 -1.01
N GLY A 410 3.70 -9.19 -1.40
CA GLY A 410 2.32 -9.33 -1.84
C GLY A 410 1.73 -10.67 -1.45
N SER A 411 0.40 -10.77 -1.49
CA SER A 411 -0.32 -12.01 -1.23
C SER A 411 -1.12 -12.46 -2.44
N THR A 412 -0.94 -13.73 -2.80
CA THR A 412 -1.68 -14.43 -3.84
C THR A 412 -2.23 -15.71 -3.27
N ASN A 413 -3.55 -15.92 -3.39
CA ASN A 413 -4.25 -17.13 -2.92
C ASN A 413 -3.86 -17.52 -1.47
N ALA A 414 -3.94 -16.54 -0.57
CA ALA A 414 -3.64 -16.62 0.87
C ALA A 414 -2.17 -16.84 1.26
N SER A 415 -1.27 -17.12 0.32
CA SER A 415 0.19 -17.17 0.61
C SER A 415 0.82 -15.80 0.47
N LEU A 416 1.88 -15.55 1.21
CA LEU A 416 2.67 -14.32 1.18
C LEU A 416 3.96 -14.55 0.41
N PHE A 417 4.35 -13.60 -0.43
CA PHE A 417 5.53 -13.66 -1.28
C PHE A 417 6.32 -12.36 -1.19
N ALA A 418 7.64 -12.46 -1.07
CA ALA A 418 8.57 -11.35 -1.29
C ALA A 418 9.15 -11.43 -2.69
N TYR A 419 9.30 -10.28 -3.31
CA TYR A 419 10.00 -10.06 -4.57
C TYR A 419 11.21 -9.21 -4.24
N VAL A 420 12.42 -9.62 -4.64
CA VAL A 420 13.67 -8.91 -4.32
C VAL A 420 14.39 -8.54 -5.61
N ALA A 421 14.72 -7.27 -5.78
CA ALA A 421 15.66 -6.79 -6.78
C ALA A 421 17.07 -6.98 -6.23
N ASP A 422 17.80 -7.93 -6.81
CA ASP A 422 19.09 -8.43 -6.32
C ASP A 422 20.22 -8.03 -7.28
N GLY A 423 20.25 -6.76 -7.70
CA GLY A 423 21.32 -6.19 -8.50
C GLY A 423 21.64 -7.03 -9.74
N VAL A 424 22.92 -7.39 -9.90
CA VAL A 424 23.42 -8.19 -11.03
C VAL A 424 22.80 -9.60 -11.14
N ASN A 425 22.17 -10.10 -10.06
CA ASN A 425 21.53 -11.41 -10.03
C ASN A 425 20.05 -11.35 -10.47
N GLY A 426 19.49 -10.15 -10.65
CA GLY A 426 18.14 -9.90 -11.15
C GLY A 426 17.03 -10.05 -10.11
N LEU A 427 15.88 -10.58 -10.52
CA LEU A 427 14.70 -10.74 -9.67
C LEU A 427 14.74 -12.08 -8.90
N LYS A 428 14.37 -12.05 -7.62
CA LYS A 428 14.07 -13.23 -6.81
C LYS A 428 12.61 -13.23 -6.37
N VAL A 429 11.99 -14.40 -6.35
CA VAL A 429 10.63 -14.61 -5.81
C VAL A 429 10.73 -15.62 -4.67
N ILE A 430 10.33 -15.17 -3.50
CA ILE A 430 10.48 -15.89 -2.24
C ILE A 430 9.10 -16.13 -1.66
N GLN A 431 8.74 -17.39 -1.42
CA GLN A 431 7.54 -17.70 -0.65
C GLN A 431 7.84 -17.48 0.83
N LEU A 432 7.08 -16.59 1.48
CA LEU A 432 7.25 -16.26 2.89
C LEU A 432 6.35 -17.10 3.79
N THR A 433 5.19 -17.53 3.28
CA THR A 433 4.26 -18.36 4.02
C THR A 433 3.67 -19.44 3.13
N SER A 434 3.53 -20.65 3.66
CA SER A 434 2.80 -21.74 2.98
C SER A 434 2.05 -22.61 4.00
N PRO A 435 0.96 -23.28 3.58
CA PRO A 435 0.27 -24.24 4.44
C PRO A 435 1.19 -25.36 4.96
N ASP A 436 2.15 -25.82 4.15
CA ASP A 436 3.09 -26.89 4.55
C ASP A 436 4.15 -26.41 5.54
N SER A 437 4.63 -25.17 5.41
CA SER A 437 5.72 -24.65 6.25
C SER A 437 5.24 -24.17 7.62
N GLN A 438 3.94 -23.87 7.77
CA GLN A 438 3.42 -23.17 8.95
C GLN A 438 2.06 -23.70 9.42
N PRO A 439 2.00 -24.38 10.59
CA PRO A 439 0.75 -24.83 11.19
C PRO A 439 -0.25 -23.72 11.57
N ARG A 440 0.21 -22.47 11.78
CA ARG A 440 -0.63 -21.30 12.14
C ARG A 440 -0.79 -20.28 11.02
N PHE A 441 -0.83 -20.75 9.77
CA PHE A 441 -0.90 -19.91 8.57
C PHE A 441 -2.07 -18.89 8.53
N TYR A 442 -3.15 -19.13 9.26
CA TYR A 442 -4.35 -18.28 9.27
C TYR A 442 -4.36 -17.13 10.32
N GLY A 443 -3.26 -16.93 11.07
CA GLY A 443 -3.17 -15.87 12.08
C GLY A 443 -3.13 -14.44 11.51
N PHE A 444 -3.22 -13.43 12.39
CA PHE A 444 -3.07 -12.03 11.97
C PHE A 444 -1.68 -11.77 11.40
N SER A 445 -0.60 -12.29 11.97
CA SER A 445 0.74 -12.11 11.40
C SER A 445 1.49 -13.44 11.50
N PRO A 446 1.29 -14.37 10.54
CA PRO A 446 2.02 -15.65 10.56
C PRO A 446 3.52 -15.39 10.43
N GLU A 447 4.32 -16.12 11.23
CA GLU A 447 5.78 -16.05 11.17
C GLU A 447 6.29 -16.35 9.76
N PRO A 448 7.06 -15.49 9.10
CA PRO A 448 7.61 -15.77 7.78
C PRO A 448 8.64 -16.91 7.85
N LYS A 449 8.59 -17.81 6.87
CA LYS A 449 9.53 -18.90 6.60
C LYS A 449 9.94 -18.80 5.12
N PRO A 450 10.97 -17.99 4.79
CA PRO A 450 11.34 -17.67 3.42
C PRO A 450 11.90 -18.88 2.66
N GLU A 451 11.41 -19.10 1.44
CA GLU A 451 11.89 -20.11 0.49
C GLU A 451 12.01 -19.50 -0.91
N LEU A 452 13.20 -19.57 -1.51
CA LEU A 452 13.43 -19.14 -2.90
C LEU A 452 12.73 -20.12 -3.87
N ILE A 453 11.63 -19.68 -4.46
CA ILE A 453 10.81 -20.51 -5.35
C ILE A 453 11.02 -20.22 -6.84
N ALA A 454 11.45 -19.00 -7.17
CA ALA A 454 11.75 -18.62 -8.55
C ALA A 454 12.77 -17.47 -8.63
N TRP A 455 13.42 -17.33 -9.77
CA TRP A 455 14.33 -16.23 -10.03
C TRP A 455 14.37 -15.89 -11.53
N ARG A 456 14.90 -14.72 -11.86
CA ARG A 456 15.24 -14.35 -13.23
C ARG A 456 16.42 -13.39 -13.25
N LYS A 457 17.40 -13.68 -14.09
CA LYS A 457 18.43 -12.68 -14.42
C LYS A 457 17.83 -11.60 -15.32
N THR A 458 17.85 -10.35 -14.85
CA THR A 458 17.48 -9.17 -15.65
C THR A 458 18.61 -8.79 -16.61
N ARG A 459 18.28 -8.00 -17.62
CA ARG A 459 19.21 -7.49 -18.64
C ARG A 459 20.26 -6.55 -18.04
N TRP A 460 19.85 -5.73 -17.08
CA TRP A 460 20.68 -4.81 -16.32
C TRP A 460 20.54 -5.09 -14.83
N PRO A 461 21.47 -4.60 -13.97
CA PRO A 461 21.36 -4.78 -12.53
C PRO A 461 20.03 -4.24 -11.99
N ALA A 462 19.27 -5.09 -11.30
CA ALA A 462 17.96 -4.76 -10.75
C ALA A 462 18.11 -3.83 -9.53
N THR A 463 17.42 -2.70 -9.56
CA THR A 463 17.57 -1.62 -8.58
C THR A 463 16.30 -1.32 -7.80
N SER A 464 15.13 -1.58 -8.38
CA SER A 464 13.85 -1.21 -7.78
C SER A 464 12.68 -2.10 -8.20
N LEU A 465 11.59 -2.07 -7.44
CA LEU A 465 10.38 -2.84 -7.67
C LEU A 465 9.14 -1.96 -7.54
N SER A 466 8.18 -2.12 -8.46
CA SER A 466 6.87 -1.53 -8.27
C SER A 466 6.14 -2.21 -7.12
N LYS A 467 5.61 -1.40 -6.20
CA LYS A 467 4.66 -1.86 -5.18
C LYS A 467 3.44 -2.52 -5.84
N GLY A 468 3.00 -3.65 -5.28
CA GLY A 468 1.74 -4.30 -5.70
C GLY A 468 0.52 -3.46 -5.31
N LEU A 469 -0.59 -3.61 -6.05
CA LEU A 469 -1.85 -2.90 -5.81
C LEU A 469 -2.27 -3.00 -4.34
N ASP A 470 -2.47 -1.85 -3.68
CA ASP A 470 -2.89 -1.78 -2.28
C ASP A 470 -4.31 -2.31 -2.14
N ARG A 471 -4.54 -3.44 -1.45
CA ARG A 471 -5.87 -4.09 -1.38
C ARG A 471 -6.62 -3.92 -0.06
N ASP A 472 -5.94 -3.40 0.97
CA ASP A 472 -6.46 -3.16 2.31
C ASP A 472 -6.41 -1.69 2.73
N ARG A 473 -6.10 -0.79 1.79
CA ARG A 473 -6.07 0.66 2.01
C ARG A 473 -7.35 1.28 1.46
N GLY A 474 -8.11 1.97 2.30
CA GLY A 474 -9.31 2.71 1.88
C GLY A 474 -9.24 4.20 2.17
N VAL A 475 -8.24 4.60 2.96
CA VAL A 475 -8.09 5.93 3.56
C VAL A 475 -6.62 6.25 3.68
N ASP A 476 -6.25 7.50 3.48
CA ASP A 476 -4.92 7.99 3.85
C ASP A 476 -4.84 8.39 5.33
N GLU A 477 -3.61 8.65 5.78
CA GLU A 477 -3.26 9.00 7.15
C GLU A 477 -3.82 10.35 7.60
N THR A 478 -4.32 11.17 6.67
CA THR A 478 -5.02 12.44 6.91
C THR A 478 -6.54 12.34 6.76
N GLY A 479 -7.09 11.13 6.63
CA GLY A 479 -8.53 10.88 6.52
C GLY A 479 -9.12 11.07 5.13
N GLY A 480 -8.30 11.27 4.10
CA GLY A 480 -8.75 11.33 2.72
C GLY A 480 -9.22 9.97 2.24
N GLN A 481 -10.45 9.93 1.71
CA GLN A 481 -11.08 8.72 1.20
C GLN A 481 -10.49 8.33 -0.16
N ILE A 482 -10.13 7.05 -0.33
CA ILE A 482 -9.54 6.49 -1.56
C ILE A 482 -10.50 5.51 -2.24
N ALA A 483 -11.30 4.80 -1.45
CA ALA A 483 -12.13 3.67 -1.89
C ALA A 483 -13.63 3.92 -1.63
N VAL A 484 -14.49 3.13 -2.28
CA VAL A 484 -15.95 3.22 -2.12
C VAL A 484 -16.42 2.47 -0.87
N PHE A 485 -17.46 2.99 -0.22
CA PHE A 485 -18.10 2.35 0.93
C PHE A 485 -19.56 1.99 0.62
N GLY A 486 -19.98 0.78 0.99
CA GLY A 486 -21.20 0.15 0.45
C GLY A 486 -22.57 0.68 0.94
N ARG A 487 -22.65 1.84 1.59
CA ARG A 487 -23.91 2.42 2.10
C ARG A 487 -23.93 3.93 1.93
N LEU A 488 -25.12 4.47 1.72
CA LEU A 488 -25.36 5.91 1.68
C LEU A 488 -24.82 6.59 2.94
N GLY A 489 -23.96 7.60 2.78
CA GLY A 489 -23.32 8.30 3.91
C GLY A 489 -22.29 7.49 4.69
N SER A 490 -21.98 6.26 4.26
CA SER A 490 -20.83 5.55 4.78
C SER A 490 -19.57 6.18 4.19
N ARG A 491 -18.69 6.63 5.08
CA ARG A 491 -17.37 7.17 4.74
C ARG A 491 -16.36 6.69 5.77
N PRO A 492 -15.05 6.74 5.47
CA PRO A 492 -14.05 6.53 6.50
C PRO A 492 -14.05 7.69 7.52
N PHE A 493 -13.38 7.48 8.65
CA PHE A 493 -13.17 8.54 9.64
C PHE A 493 -12.30 9.66 9.07
N THR A 494 -12.67 10.91 9.37
CA THR A 494 -11.79 12.07 9.15
C THR A 494 -10.60 12.03 10.11
N LEU A 495 -9.53 12.78 9.84
CA LEU A 495 -8.35 12.81 10.73
C LEU A 495 -8.72 13.08 12.20
N ASP A 496 -9.60 14.06 12.45
CA ASP A 496 -10.02 14.41 13.82
C ASP A 496 -10.80 13.28 14.50
N GLU A 497 -11.58 12.51 13.74
CA GLU A 497 -12.29 11.34 14.25
C GLU A 497 -11.33 10.18 14.51
N GLN A 498 -10.35 9.95 13.62
CA GLN A 498 -9.30 8.95 13.81
C GLN A 498 -8.51 9.24 15.08
N LYS A 499 -8.07 10.51 15.27
CA LYS A 499 -7.29 10.93 16.44
C LYS A 499 -7.99 10.62 17.76
N ARG A 500 -9.33 10.71 17.84
CA ARG A 500 -10.08 10.37 19.07
C ARG A 500 -9.93 8.91 19.50
N LEU A 501 -9.44 8.03 18.63
CA LEU A 501 -9.17 6.64 18.94
C LEU A 501 -7.81 6.44 19.60
N TYR A 502 -6.86 7.35 19.45
CA TYR A 502 -5.48 7.12 19.92
C TYR A 502 -4.80 8.35 20.55
N ILE A 503 -5.46 9.51 20.59
CA ILE A 503 -4.98 10.73 21.24
C ILE A 503 -5.94 11.11 22.36
N GLY A 504 -5.39 11.34 23.55
CA GLY A 504 -6.12 11.77 24.73
C GLY A 504 -6.46 13.27 24.72
N PRO A 505 -7.28 13.73 25.68
CA PRO A 505 -7.63 15.16 25.82
C PRO A 505 -6.44 16.08 26.08
N ASP A 506 -5.33 15.54 26.57
CA ASP A 506 -4.07 16.24 26.83
C ASP A 506 -3.17 16.37 25.59
N GLY A 507 -3.59 15.79 24.45
CA GLY A 507 -2.84 15.79 23.20
C GLY A 507 -1.80 14.69 23.07
N ASN A 508 -1.65 13.82 24.07
CA ASN A 508 -0.70 12.71 24.07
C ASN A 508 -1.35 11.40 23.59
N PRO A 509 -0.56 10.40 23.15
CA PRO A 509 -1.08 9.08 22.86
C PRO A 509 -1.85 8.46 24.05
N TYR A 510 -3.06 7.98 23.78
CA TYR A 510 -3.94 7.35 24.77
C TYR A 510 -3.87 5.82 24.66
N PHE A 511 -3.43 5.18 25.75
CA PHE A 511 -3.23 3.73 25.85
C PHE A 511 -4.28 3.06 26.73
N VAL A 512 -4.58 1.80 26.43
CA VAL A 512 -5.54 0.96 27.16
C VAL A 512 -5.00 -0.45 27.40
N THR A 513 -5.56 -1.11 28.41
CA THR A 513 -5.41 -2.55 28.66
C THR A 513 -6.75 -3.25 28.52
N ASP A 514 -6.72 -4.52 28.09
CA ASP A 514 -7.90 -5.40 28.08
C ASP A 514 -8.11 -6.09 29.43
N GLU A 515 -7.16 -5.95 30.36
CA GLU A 515 -7.30 -6.46 31.73
C GLU A 515 -8.36 -5.63 32.49
N VAL A 516 -9.30 -6.33 33.12
CA VAL A 516 -10.32 -5.69 33.95
C VAL A 516 -9.73 -5.36 35.31
N GLU A 517 -9.28 -4.12 35.51
CA GLU A 517 -8.88 -3.62 36.82
C GLU A 517 -10.11 -3.40 37.72
N GLN A 518 -10.42 -4.37 38.59
CA GLN A 518 -11.57 -4.28 39.52
C GLN A 518 -11.52 -3.06 40.43
N GLU A 519 -10.33 -2.53 40.73
CA GLU A 519 -10.14 -1.34 41.58
C GLU A 519 -10.60 -0.04 40.90
N ARG A 520 -10.58 0.03 39.56
CA ARG A 520 -11.14 1.17 38.79
C ARG A 520 -12.65 1.11 38.69
N PHE A 521 -13.27 -0.02 39.04
CA PHE A 521 -14.72 -0.14 39.14
C PHE A 521 -15.18 0.56 40.41
N GLN A 522 -15.48 1.86 40.31
CA GLN A 522 -16.24 2.54 41.36
C GLN A 522 -17.58 1.82 41.50
N SER A 523 -17.82 1.18 42.65
CA SER A 523 -19.17 0.73 43.00
C SER A 523 -20.07 1.94 42.87
N ARG A 524 -20.99 1.92 41.90
CA ARG A 524 -22.08 2.91 41.87
C ARG A 524 -22.66 2.94 43.28
N PRO A 525 -22.75 4.10 43.95
CA PRO A 525 -23.48 4.19 45.21
C PRO A 525 -24.83 3.53 44.96
N GLU A 526 -25.22 2.57 45.80
CA GLU A 526 -26.51 1.90 45.69
C GLU A 526 -27.55 2.98 45.46
N ALA A 527 -28.13 3.01 44.25
CA ALA A 527 -29.26 3.88 43.99
C ALA A 527 -30.28 3.52 45.07
N ARG A 528 -30.56 4.46 45.99
CA ARG A 528 -31.59 4.29 47.01
C ARG A 528 -32.78 3.67 46.30
N ARG A 529 -33.18 2.48 46.75
CA ARG A 529 -34.46 1.88 46.37
C ARG A 529 -35.53 2.88 46.83
N ASP A 530 -35.87 3.82 45.96
CA ASP A 530 -36.99 4.70 46.16
C ASP A 530 -38.20 3.81 45.93
N ASP A 531 -38.84 3.42 47.04
CA ASP A 531 -39.98 2.51 47.14
C ASP A 531 -41.26 3.19 46.59
N ARG A 532 -41.17 3.76 45.38
CA ARG A 532 -42.34 4.28 44.67
C ARG A 532 -42.98 3.13 43.91
N ARG A 533 -43.84 2.41 44.62
CA ARG A 533 -44.94 1.65 44.00
C ARG A 533 -45.65 2.58 43.01
N ALA A 534 -45.47 2.32 41.71
CA ALA A 534 -46.33 2.92 40.69
C ALA A 534 -47.78 2.43 40.94
N PRO A 535 -48.79 3.31 40.95
CA PRO A 535 -50.17 2.88 41.09
C PRO A 535 -50.56 2.04 39.88
N GLY A 536 -51.18 0.88 40.16
CA GLY A 536 -51.61 -0.08 39.15
C GLY A 536 -52.54 0.56 38.13
N ASN A 537 -52.16 0.45 36.86
CA ASN A 537 -53.04 0.83 35.76
C ASN A 537 -53.56 -0.46 35.10
N SER A 538 -54.74 -0.88 35.55
CA SER A 538 -55.57 -1.89 34.90
C SER A 538 -56.18 -1.30 33.63
N GLY A 539 -55.60 -1.61 32.46
CA GLY A 539 -56.15 -1.28 31.14
C GLY A 539 -55.87 -2.42 30.15
N PRO A 540 -56.81 -2.74 29.22
CA PRO A 540 -56.84 -4.03 28.53
C PRO A 540 -55.73 -4.22 27.49
N ARG A 541 -55.15 -5.43 27.46
CA ARG A 541 -54.17 -5.90 26.47
C ARG A 541 -54.74 -5.79 25.05
N ARG A 542 -54.19 -4.90 24.23
CA ARG A 542 -54.39 -4.94 22.77
C ARG A 542 -53.59 -6.10 22.17
N LYS A 543 -54.29 -7.07 21.59
CA LYS A 543 -53.72 -8.07 20.67
C LYS A 543 -53.16 -7.34 19.44
N LEU A 544 -51.89 -7.58 19.14
CA LEU A 544 -51.29 -7.21 17.84
C LEU A 544 -51.93 -8.11 16.78
N GLY A 545 -52.70 -7.48 15.88
CA GLY A 545 -53.28 -8.14 14.71
C GLY A 545 -52.22 -8.42 13.65
N SER A 546 -52.37 -9.58 13.01
CA SER A 546 -51.70 -9.99 11.79
C SER A 546 -51.96 -8.98 10.67
N LEU A 547 -50.90 -8.40 10.11
CA LEU A 547 -50.97 -7.65 8.85
C LEU A 547 -50.68 -8.61 7.69
N GLU A 548 -51.73 -8.92 6.94
CA GLU A 548 -51.69 -9.59 5.65
C GLU A 548 -51.01 -8.70 4.61
N LEU A 549 -50.04 -9.27 3.89
CA LEU A 549 -49.42 -8.67 2.70
C LEU A 549 -50.39 -8.82 1.51
N GLN A 550 -51.04 -7.72 1.12
CA GLN A 550 -51.74 -7.66 -0.16
C GLN A 550 -50.73 -7.33 -1.27
N GLY A 551 -50.48 -8.29 -2.15
CA GLY A 551 -49.77 -8.09 -3.40
C GLY A 551 -50.65 -7.40 -4.44
N GLN A 552 -50.13 -6.36 -5.09
CA GLN A 552 -50.67 -5.85 -6.36
C GLN A 552 -49.83 -6.37 -7.53
N PRO A 553 -50.45 -6.82 -8.64
CA PRO A 553 -49.75 -7.26 -9.84
C PRO A 553 -49.32 -6.06 -10.72
N LEU A 554 -48.18 -6.21 -11.40
CA LEU A 554 -47.67 -5.28 -12.41
C LEU A 554 -48.49 -5.37 -13.70
N PRO A 555 -48.69 -4.27 -14.45
CA PRO A 555 -49.34 -4.30 -15.77
C PRO A 555 -48.42 -4.87 -16.85
N ASN A 556 -49.03 -5.60 -17.79
CA ASN A 556 -48.43 -6.32 -18.92
C ASN A 556 -47.62 -5.45 -19.89
#